data_AF-A0A1G9I6S1-F1
#
_entry.id   AF-A0A1G9I6S1-F1
#
_cell.length_a   1.000
_cell.length_b   1.000
_cell.length_c   1.000
_cell.angle_alpha   90.00
_cell.angle_beta   90.00
_cell.angle_gamma   90.00
#
_symmetry.space_group_name_H-M   'P 1'
#
loop_
_entity.id
_entity.type
_entity.pdbx_description
1 polymer ?
#
loop_
_entity_poly.entity_id
_entity_poly.type
_entity_poly.pdbx_seq_one_letter_code
_entity_poly.pdbx_strand_id
1 'polypeptide(L)'
;MISLNHTPQRAEMKAEYVIENDVLTVTIGESTEIFDFTGLSEGIAEEIIVEILPINPIVSAEKTGDVITVTVIRFYDAEEKHLFEAGEVNED
;
A
#
# COMPACT_ATOMS: atom_id res chain seq x y z
N MET A 1 3.12 15.27 4.11
CA MET A 1 4.11 14.18 4.21
C MET A 1 3.37 12.85 4.29
N ILE A 2 3.76 11.86 3.48
CA ILE A 2 3.13 10.54 3.50
C ILE A 2 3.64 9.69 4.68
N SER A 3 2.70 8.99 5.34
CA SER A 3 2.95 7.88 6.24
C SER A 3 2.34 6.61 5.65
N LEU A 4 3.15 5.57 5.42
CA LEU A 4 2.68 4.30 4.85
C LEU A 4 2.27 3.31 5.94
N ASN A 5 1.07 2.76 5.80
CA ASN A 5 0.60 1.60 6.54
C ASN A 5 0.53 0.39 5.60
N HIS A 6 0.92 -0.78 6.09
CA HIS A 6 0.94 -2.01 5.30
C HIS A 6 -0.12 -2.99 5.79
N THR A 7 -0.96 -3.49 4.88
CA THR A 7 -1.82 -4.64 5.12
C THR A 7 -1.29 -5.85 4.34
N PRO A 8 -1.01 -6.99 5.00
CA PRO A 8 -0.42 -8.13 4.31
C PRO A 8 -1.45 -8.87 3.45
N GLN A 9 -1.08 -9.25 2.23
CA GLN A 9 -1.90 -10.12 1.37
C GLN A 9 -1.06 -11.14 0.61
N ARG A 10 -1.45 -12.41 0.65
CA ARG A 10 -0.75 -13.49 -0.06
C ARG A 10 -0.89 -13.30 -1.58
N ALA A 11 0.23 -13.23 -2.29
CA ALA A 11 0.29 -13.22 -3.76
C ALA A 11 1.67 -13.67 -4.27
N GLU A 12 1.74 -14.10 -5.53
CA GLU A 12 3.03 -14.42 -6.22
C GLU A 12 3.62 -13.15 -6.89
N MET A 13 3.52 -12.00 -6.24
CA MET A 13 4.07 -10.73 -6.70
C MET A 13 4.54 -9.88 -5.51
N LYS A 14 5.38 -8.89 -5.79
CA LYS A 14 5.83 -7.90 -4.79
C LYS A 14 5.56 -6.49 -5.31
N ALA A 15 5.27 -5.60 -4.37
CA ALA A 15 5.14 -4.17 -4.63
C ALA A 15 6.22 -3.42 -3.86
N GLU A 16 6.87 -2.48 -4.54
CA GLU A 16 7.83 -1.56 -3.96
C GLU A 16 7.20 -0.17 -3.82
N TYR A 17 7.50 0.51 -2.73
CA TYR A 17 6.91 1.81 -2.38
C TYR A 17 8.02 2.80 -2.05
N VAL A 18 8.05 3.92 -2.78
CA VAL A 18 8.99 5.01 -2.54
C VAL A 18 8.21 6.28 -2.28
N ILE A 19 8.46 6.91 -1.13
CA ILE A 19 7.83 8.17 -0.73
C ILE A 19 8.78 9.32 -1.01
N GLU A 20 8.27 10.34 -1.69
CA GLU A 20 8.90 11.65 -1.81
C GLU A 20 7.90 12.74 -1.43
N ASN A 21 7.94 13.21 -0.19
CA ASN A 21 6.98 14.16 0.38
C ASN A 21 5.52 13.67 0.32
N ASP A 22 4.73 14.24 -0.59
CA ASP A 22 3.31 13.94 -0.82
C ASP A 22 3.11 13.08 -2.07
N VAL A 23 4.20 12.54 -2.63
CA VAL A 23 4.21 11.69 -3.80
C VAL A 23 4.59 10.26 -3.40
N LEU A 24 3.78 9.29 -3.82
CA LEU A 24 4.06 7.86 -3.66
C LEU A 24 4.32 7.25 -5.03
N THR A 25 5.52 6.73 -5.24
CA THR A 25 5.85 5.91 -6.40
C THR A 25 5.69 4.44 -6.04
N VAL A 26 4.96 3.70 -6.87
CA VAL A 26 4.70 2.27 -6.68
C VAL A 26 5.18 1.49 -7.89
N THR A 27 5.92 0.42 -7.65
CA THR A 27 6.41 -0.49 -8.69
C THR A 27 5.93 -1.92 -8.41
N ILE A 28 5.33 -2.56 -9.42
CA ILE A 28 4.93 -3.98 -9.39
C ILE A 28 5.41 -4.63 -10.68
N GLY A 29 6.41 -5.51 -10.57
CA GLY A 29 7.06 -6.12 -11.73
C GLY A 29 7.72 -5.05 -12.62
N GLU A 30 7.27 -4.93 -13.86
CA GLU A 30 7.77 -3.95 -14.84
C GLU A 30 6.97 -2.64 -14.87
N SER A 31 5.79 -2.60 -14.22
CA SER A 31 4.93 -1.41 -14.19
C SER A 31 5.32 -0.50 -13.01
N THR A 32 5.40 0.80 -13.28
CA THR A 32 5.61 1.83 -12.26
C THR A 32 4.58 2.93 -12.44
N GLU A 33 3.98 3.37 -11.34
CA GLU A 33 2.96 4.42 -11.33
C GLU A 33 3.22 5.39 -10.16
N ILE A 34 2.91 6.66 -10.40
CA ILE A 34 3.14 7.75 -9.45
C ILE A 34 1.79 8.29 -9.01
N PHE A 35 1.55 8.25 -7.70
CA PHE A 35 0.38 8.85 -7.05
C PHE A 35 0.82 10.15 -6.38
N ASP A 36 0.42 11.27 -6.94
CA ASP A 36 0.67 12.60 -6.38
C ASP A 36 -0.53 13.04 -5.53
N PHE A 37 -0.33 13.06 -4.21
CA PHE A 37 -1.35 13.51 -3.25
C PHE A 37 -1.18 14.99 -2.86
N THR A 38 -0.36 15.74 -3.60
CA THR A 38 -0.18 17.18 -3.37
C THR A 38 -1.53 17.89 -3.45
N GLY A 39 -1.87 18.63 -2.41
CA GLY A 39 -3.14 19.37 -2.36
C GLY A 39 -4.38 18.53 -2.03
N LEU A 40 -4.21 17.24 -1.67
CA LEU A 40 -5.31 16.43 -1.12
C LEU A 40 -5.99 17.19 0.02
N SER A 41 -7.33 17.25 0.01
CA SER A 41 -8.12 17.87 1.07
C SER A 41 -8.13 17.00 2.31
N GLU A 42 -8.39 17.60 3.48
CA GLU A 42 -8.61 16.86 4.74
C GLU A 42 -9.70 15.78 4.54
N GLY A 43 -9.49 14.60 5.12
CA GLY A 43 -10.41 13.46 5.04
C GLY A 43 -9.90 12.32 4.15
N ILE A 44 -10.81 11.40 3.81
CA ILE A 44 -10.49 10.17 3.06
C ILE A 44 -10.75 10.39 1.56
N ALA A 45 -9.79 10.00 0.72
CA ALA A 45 -9.98 9.97 -0.73
C ALA A 45 -11.07 8.96 -1.09
N GLU A 46 -12.09 9.40 -1.82
CA GLU A 46 -13.24 8.54 -2.19
C GLU A 46 -12.85 7.46 -3.21
N GLU A 47 -11.91 7.78 -4.11
CA GLU A 47 -11.47 6.87 -5.17
C GLU A 47 -9.99 7.09 -5.46
N ILE A 48 -9.28 5.99 -5.73
CA ILE A 48 -7.88 5.98 -6.18
C ILE A 48 -7.86 5.14 -7.45
N ILE A 49 -7.63 5.82 -8.58
CA ILE A 49 -7.63 5.20 -9.90
C ILE A 49 -6.20 4.76 -10.23
N VAL A 50 -6.09 3.60 -10.84
CA VAL A 50 -4.83 3.03 -11.32
C VAL A 50 -4.90 2.89 -12.82
N GLU A 51 -3.89 3.43 -13.50
CA GLU A 51 -3.83 3.47 -14.95
C GLU A 51 -2.86 2.44 -15.53
N ILE A 52 -1.76 2.14 -14.83
CA ILE A 52 -0.61 1.39 -15.37
C ILE A 52 -0.33 0.12 -14.57
N LEU A 53 -0.53 0.13 -13.25
CA LEU A 53 -0.25 -1.05 -12.44
C LEU A 53 -1.22 -2.20 -12.78
N PRO A 54 -0.75 -3.46 -12.72
CA PRO A 54 -1.59 -4.63 -13.00
C PRO A 54 -2.72 -4.82 -11.97
N ILE A 55 -2.59 -4.21 -10.79
CA ILE A 55 -3.57 -4.19 -9.72
C ILE A 55 -3.41 -2.89 -8.93
N ASN A 56 -4.49 -2.37 -8.36
CA ASN A 56 -4.39 -1.26 -7.41
C ASN A 56 -3.95 -1.78 -6.02
N PRO A 57 -2.74 -1.42 -5.54
CA PRO A 57 -2.28 -1.85 -4.24
C PRO A 57 -2.63 -0.87 -3.12
N ILE A 58 -3.28 0.26 -3.41
CA ILE A 58 -3.66 1.27 -2.42
C ILE A 58 -5.08 0.97 -1.93
N VAL A 59 -5.19 0.74 -0.62
CA VAL A 59 -6.46 0.45 0.07
C VAL A 59 -7.18 1.72 0.46
N SER A 60 -6.44 2.73 0.95
CA SER A 60 -6.98 4.03 1.32
C SER A 60 -5.89 5.10 1.34
N ALA A 61 -6.29 6.35 1.16
CA ALA A 61 -5.48 7.52 1.45
C ALA A 61 -6.33 8.49 2.29
N GLU A 62 -5.85 8.87 3.46
CA GLU A 62 -6.53 9.79 4.37
C GLU A 62 -5.58 10.90 4.78
N LYS A 63 -6.04 12.16 4.68
CA LYS A 63 -5.31 13.32 5.17
C LYS A 63 -5.85 13.79 6.52
N THR A 64 -4.94 13.93 7.48
CA THR A 64 -5.19 14.58 8.77
C THR A 64 -4.08 15.60 9.04
N GLY A 65 -4.41 16.89 8.95
CA GLY A 65 -3.44 17.98 9.01
C GLY A 65 -2.41 17.89 7.89
N ASP A 66 -1.13 17.84 8.25
CA ASP A 66 -0.01 17.78 7.30
C ASP A 66 0.41 16.34 6.92
N VAL A 67 -0.28 15.33 7.45
CA VAL A 67 0.04 13.92 7.24
C VAL A 67 -0.99 13.27 6.33
N ILE A 68 -0.50 12.57 5.31
CA ILE A 68 -1.30 11.74 4.42
C ILE A 68 -0.99 10.29 4.77
N THR A 69 -1.92 9.62 5.43
CA THR A 69 -1.80 8.19 5.75
C THR A 69 -2.27 7.40 4.55
N VAL A 70 -1.37 6.66 3.92
CA VAL A 70 -1.69 5.78 2.79
C VAL A 70 -1.58 4.34 3.26
N THR A 71 -2.68 3.60 3.20
CA THR A 71 -2.69 2.16 3.48
C THR A 71 -2.49 1.41 2.17
N VAL A 72 -1.45 0.58 2.10
CA VAL A 72 -1.09 -0.20 0.92
C VAL A 72 -1.00 -1.69 1.23
N ILE A 73 -1.15 -2.50 0.20
CA ILE A 73 -1.03 -3.95 0.30
C ILE A 73 0.45 -4.35 0.31
N ARG A 74 0.93 -4.95 1.39
CA ARG A 74 2.23 -5.65 1.39
C ARG A 74 2.02 -7.07 0.87
N PHE A 75 2.22 -7.27 -0.42
CA PHE A 75 2.17 -8.60 -1.01
C PHE A 75 3.28 -9.49 -0.45
N TYR A 76 2.96 -10.75 -0.18
CA TYR A 76 3.91 -11.74 0.32
C TYR A 76 3.78 -13.11 -0.34
N ASP A 77 4.92 -13.75 -0.53
CA ASP A 77 5.05 -15.06 -1.16
C ASP A 77 4.87 -16.24 -0.17
N ALA A 78 5.07 -17.48 -0.64
CA ALA A 78 4.93 -18.68 0.19
C ALA A 78 5.99 -18.73 1.30
N GLU A 79 7.17 -18.20 1.00
CA GLU A 79 8.31 -18.22 1.90
C GLU A 79 8.05 -17.29 3.08
N GLU A 80 7.43 -16.14 2.81
CA GLU A 80 7.06 -15.14 3.81
C GLU A 80 5.76 -15.46 4.57
N LYS A 81 4.99 -16.49 4.18
CA LYS A 81 3.71 -16.85 4.80
C LYS A 81 3.76 -16.89 6.32
N HIS A 82 4.82 -17.49 6.87
CA HIS A 82 5.01 -17.66 8.31
C HIS A 82 5.11 -16.33 9.09
N LEU A 83 5.44 -15.21 8.41
CA LEU A 83 5.51 -13.88 9.02
C LEU A 83 4.12 -13.26 9.26
N PHE A 84 3.09 -13.75 8.58
CA PHE A 84 1.78 -13.11 8.52
C PHE A 84 0.61 -14.04 8.86
N GLU A 85 0.75 -15.34 8.63
CA GLU A 85 -0.30 -16.34 8.83
C GLU A 85 0.06 -17.35 9.94
N ALA A 86 0.67 -16.90 11.03
CA ALA A 86 0.85 -17.74 12.20
C ALA A 86 -0.49 -17.93 12.91
N GLY A 87 -1.19 -19.03 12.60
CA GLY A 87 -2.37 -19.44 13.36
C GLY A 87 -1.97 -19.69 14.82
N GLU A 88 -2.77 -19.19 15.77
CA GLU A 88 -2.67 -19.63 17.17
C GLU A 88 -2.71 -21.15 17.20
N VAL A 89 -1.60 -21.79 17.58
CA VAL A 89 -1.59 -23.20 17.91
C VAL A 89 -2.27 -23.31 19.27
N ASN A 90 -3.59 -23.39 19.29
CA ASN A 90 -4.31 -23.85 20.48
C ASN A 90 -4.14 -25.36 20.52
N GLU A 91 -3.09 -25.82 21.20
CA GLU A 91 -2.96 -27.21 21.63
C GLU A 91 -3.91 -27.42 22.82
N ASP A 92 -5.03 -28.13 22.59
CA ASP A 92 -5.84 -28.79 23.63
C ASP A 92 -5.99 -30.28 23.29
#